data_AF-A0A4P2Q6I2-F1
#
_entry.id   AF-A0A4P2Q6I2-F1
#
_cell.length_a   1.000
_cell.length_b   1.000
_cell.length_c   1.000
_cell.angle_alpha   90.00
_cell.angle_beta   90.00
_cell.angle_gamma   90.00
#
_symmetry.space_group_name_H-M   'P 1'
#
loop_
_entity.id
_entity.type
_entity.pdbx_description
1 polymer ?
#
loop_
_entity_poly.entity_id
_entity_poly.type
_entity_poly.pdbx_seq_one_letter_code
_entity_poly.pdbx_strand_id
1 'polypeptide(L)'
;MSGSRDEGAGPHLSGLEAPLREALERSLADRLAGSPGAALNLDNAFWGAPAPRDLGEALTRLGPTCLNVVARIFERLRDIDPALGLWRQIRYLRNVWCGGSAGFKVVYAEPAAMRERLDGQLAGTGGRRVARDTVLGGIEHQRGALLGALARSWPALLGGGEPLDADTWREVHEPDQEAVHLCVGKIEPRPPELDDIHLDWRSPVVGVDEATRRCRYGLLISVVHWLQARFGLGKPVFPFQRIDEELAALSERRREAAAWAAFAARWRDARWTLAMRGSEGAREAVGWLRECEAMISAQEEA
;
A
#
# COMPACT_ATOMS: atom_id res chain seq x y z
N MET A 1 -28.00 8.23 -22.37
CA MET A 1 -27.18 7.00 -22.35
C MET A 1 -25.74 7.41 -22.09
N SER A 2 -25.34 7.47 -20.82
CA SER A 2 -23.98 7.80 -20.39
C SER A 2 -23.23 6.49 -20.14
N GLY A 3 -22.71 5.88 -21.21
CA GLY A 3 -21.67 4.87 -21.05
C GLY A 3 -20.47 5.52 -20.37
N SER A 4 -19.95 4.90 -19.32
CA SER A 4 -18.70 5.33 -18.71
C SER A 4 -17.61 5.31 -19.79
N ARG A 5 -16.78 6.37 -19.89
CA ARG A 5 -15.67 6.45 -20.86
C ARG A 5 -14.63 5.32 -20.69
N ASP A 6 -14.78 4.47 -19.67
CA ASP A 6 -13.93 3.33 -19.34
C ASP A 6 -14.59 1.95 -19.60
N GLU A 7 -15.75 1.87 -20.28
CA GLU A 7 -16.33 0.57 -20.68
C GLU A 7 -15.33 -0.24 -21.53
N GLY A 8 -14.79 -1.32 -20.95
CA GLY A 8 -13.86 -2.25 -21.59
C GLY A 8 -12.36 -1.96 -21.38
N ALA A 9 -12.01 -0.91 -20.65
CA ALA A 9 -10.60 -0.49 -20.44
C ALA A 9 -10.04 -0.91 -19.06
N GLY A 10 -10.49 -2.03 -18.51
CA GLY A 10 -9.94 -2.58 -17.26
C GLY A 10 -8.57 -3.24 -17.44
N PRO A 11 -7.85 -3.59 -16.36
CA PRO A 11 -6.53 -4.21 -16.47
C PRO A 11 -6.61 -5.58 -17.16
N HIS A 12 -5.72 -5.82 -18.12
CA HIS A 12 -5.49 -7.17 -18.64
C HIS A 12 -4.72 -7.97 -17.59
N LEU A 13 -5.37 -8.96 -16.96
CA LEU A 13 -4.85 -9.67 -15.78
C LEU A 13 -3.56 -10.48 -16.04
N SER A 14 -3.13 -10.62 -17.31
CA SER A 14 -1.89 -11.32 -17.66
C SER A 14 -0.62 -10.60 -17.18
N GLY A 15 -0.70 -9.31 -16.86
CA GLY A 15 0.44 -8.54 -16.35
C GLY A 15 0.70 -8.72 -14.84
N LEU A 16 -0.23 -9.35 -14.11
CA LEU A 16 -0.05 -9.62 -12.69
C LEU A 16 0.74 -10.91 -12.46
N GLU A 17 1.72 -10.84 -11.56
CA GLU A 17 2.39 -12.03 -11.09
C GLU A 17 1.41 -13.01 -10.43
N ALA A 18 1.55 -14.31 -10.74
CA ALA A 18 0.56 -15.31 -10.36
C ALA A 18 0.24 -15.35 -8.85
N PRO A 19 1.22 -15.27 -7.92
CA PRO A 19 0.92 -15.26 -6.49
C PRO A 19 0.15 -14.01 -6.02
N LEU A 20 0.41 -12.86 -6.65
CA LEU A 20 -0.34 -11.64 -6.38
C LEU A 20 -1.77 -11.75 -6.93
N ARG A 21 -1.92 -12.21 -8.17
CA ARG A 21 -3.22 -12.44 -8.79
C ARG A 21 -4.07 -13.40 -7.96
N GLU A 22 -3.51 -14.52 -7.54
CA GLU A 22 -4.20 -15.52 -6.73
C GLU A 22 -4.71 -14.93 -5.40
N ALA A 23 -3.92 -14.09 -4.73
CA ALA A 23 -4.34 -13.45 -3.49
C ALA A 23 -5.52 -12.49 -3.70
N LEU A 24 -5.51 -11.75 -4.81
CA LEU A 24 -6.61 -10.87 -5.19
C LEU A 24 -7.87 -11.65 -5.58
N GLU A 25 -7.73 -12.69 -6.41
CA GLU A 25 -8.82 -13.59 -6.81
C GLU A 25 -9.47 -14.25 -5.60
N ARG A 26 -8.66 -14.77 -4.68
CA ARG A 26 -9.12 -15.40 -3.44
C ARG A 26 -9.86 -14.40 -2.54
N SER A 27 -9.36 -13.17 -2.41
CA SER A 27 -10.01 -12.13 -1.61
C SER A 27 -11.36 -11.71 -2.21
N LEU A 28 -11.42 -11.58 -3.54
CA LEU A 28 -12.67 -11.29 -4.26
C LEU A 28 -13.68 -12.43 -4.10
N ALA A 29 -13.26 -13.68 -4.33
CA ALA A 29 -14.12 -14.85 -4.23
C ALA A 29 -14.72 -14.99 -2.82
N ASP A 30 -13.93 -14.77 -1.77
CA ASP A 30 -14.37 -14.81 -0.39
C ASP A 30 -15.41 -13.72 -0.09
N ARG A 31 -15.20 -12.50 -0.60
CA ARG A 31 -16.14 -11.38 -0.50
C ARG A 31 -17.46 -11.67 -1.21
N LEU A 32 -17.40 -12.16 -2.45
CA LEU A 32 -18.58 -12.46 -3.27
C LEU A 32 -19.39 -13.62 -2.71
N ALA A 33 -18.74 -14.60 -2.09
CA ALA A 33 -19.40 -15.71 -1.42
C ALA A 33 -20.11 -15.29 -0.11
N GLY A 34 -19.88 -14.06 0.39
CA GLY A 34 -20.48 -13.59 1.64
C GLY A 34 -19.99 -14.35 2.86
N SER A 35 -18.75 -14.86 2.81
CA SER A 35 -18.20 -15.67 3.88
C SER A 35 -18.09 -14.88 5.21
N PRO A 36 -18.20 -15.52 6.38
CA PRO A 36 -18.09 -14.82 7.66
C PRO A 36 -16.77 -14.04 7.79
N GLY A 37 -16.86 -12.73 8.08
CA GLY A 37 -15.69 -11.86 8.20
C GLY A 37 -15.10 -11.36 6.87
N ALA A 38 -15.67 -11.76 5.73
CA ALA A 38 -15.24 -11.34 4.40
C ALA A 38 -15.62 -9.89 4.07
N ALA A 39 -16.38 -9.20 4.94
CA ALA A 39 -17.00 -7.92 4.63
C ALA A 39 -16.01 -6.81 4.22
N LEU A 40 -14.74 -6.95 4.60
CA LEU A 40 -13.70 -5.97 4.29
C LEU A 40 -12.79 -6.38 3.15
N ASN A 41 -12.94 -7.60 2.61
CA ASN A 41 -12.08 -8.12 1.56
C ASN A 41 -12.28 -7.33 0.26
N LEU A 42 -11.20 -6.71 -0.25
CA LEU A 42 -11.22 -5.77 -1.37
C LEU A 42 -12.28 -4.67 -1.26
N ASP A 43 -12.54 -4.16 -0.06
CA ASP A 43 -13.72 -3.31 0.22
C ASP A 43 -13.87 -2.12 -0.73
N ASN A 44 -12.77 -1.48 -1.14
CA ASN A 44 -12.81 -0.35 -2.08
C ASN A 44 -13.50 -0.69 -3.42
N ALA A 45 -13.41 -1.93 -3.89
CA ALA A 45 -14.06 -2.38 -5.13
C ALA A 45 -15.59 -2.52 -5.00
N PHE A 46 -16.13 -2.48 -3.77
CA PHE A 46 -17.53 -2.68 -3.42
C PHE A 46 -18.24 -1.40 -2.99
N TRP A 47 -17.58 -0.24 -3.00
CA TRP A 47 -18.20 1.05 -2.65
C TRP A 47 -19.28 1.52 -3.64
N GLY A 48 -19.47 0.82 -4.76
CA GLY A 48 -20.52 1.07 -5.75
C GLY A 48 -21.35 -0.17 -6.07
N ALA A 49 -22.59 0.05 -6.54
CA ALA A 49 -23.51 -0.99 -6.99
C ALA A 49 -23.60 -1.05 -8.54
N PRO A 50 -23.77 -2.24 -9.15
CA PRO A 50 -23.78 -3.57 -8.51
C PRO A 50 -22.38 -4.01 -8.08
N ALA A 51 -22.23 -5.11 -7.32
CA ALA A 51 -20.92 -5.70 -6.97
C ALA A 51 -20.10 -6.05 -8.24
N PRO A 52 -18.75 -6.03 -8.17
CA PRO A 52 -17.91 -6.44 -9.31
C PRO A 52 -18.11 -7.92 -9.61
N ARG A 53 -18.18 -8.26 -10.90
CA ARG A 53 -18.42 -9.63 -11.37
C ARG A 53 -17.17 -10.50 -11.38
N ASP A 54 -16.03 -9.88 -11.62
CA ASP A 54 -14.73 -10.53 -11.75
C ASP A 54 -13.60 -9.63 -11.22
N LEU A 55 -12.37 -10.15 -11.24
CA LEU A 55 -11.21 -9.41 -10.78
C LEU A 55 -10.90 -8.20 -11.66
N GLY A 56 -11.17 -8.25 -12.97
CA GLY A 56 -10.96 -7.11 -13.87
C GLY A 56 -11.82 -5.92 -13.47
N GLU A 57 -13.10 -6.14 -13.19
CA GLU A 57 -14.01 -5.11 -12.68
C GLU A 57 -13.60 -4.62 -11.29
N ALA A 58 -13.23 -5.52 -10.39
CA ALA A 58 -12.81 -5.16 -9.04
C ALA A 58 -11.56 -4.25 -9.07
N LEU A 59 -10.57 -4.59 -9.90
CA LEU A 59 -9.36 -3.77 -10.06
C LEU A 59 -9.61 -2.45 -10.79
N THR A 60 -10.53 -2.44 -11.75
CA THR A 60 -10.97 -1.20 -12.42
C THR A 60 -11.53 -0.22 -11.40
N ARG A 61 -12.37 -0.70 -10.47
CA ARG A 61 -12.95 0.13 -9.38
C ARG A 61 -11.94 0.52 -8.32
N LEU A 62 -10.98 -0.36 -8.03
CA LEU A 62 -9.88 -0.08 -7.11
C LEU A 62 -8.98 1.05 -7.63
N GLY A 63 -8.80 1.11 -8.96
CA GLY A 63 -8.01 2.13 -9.64
C GLY A 63 -6.52 1.78 -9.76
N PRO A 64 -5.81 2.38 -10.73
CA PRO A 64 -4.40 2.07 -11.01
C PRO A 64 -3.46 2.43 -9.85
N THR A 65 -3.73 3.51 -9.10
CA THR A 65 -2.92 3.90 -7.93
C THR A 65 -2.92 2.82 -6.85
N CYS A 66 -4.10 2.35 -6.46
CA CYS A 66 -4.23 1.33 -5.43
C CYS A 66 -3.66 -0.01 -5.90
N LEU A 67 -3.87 -0.38 -7.17
CA LEU A 67 -3.23 -1.57 -7.75
C LEU A 67 -1.70 -1.47 -7.69
N ASN A 68 -1.15 -0.30 -8.02
CA ASN A 68 0.29 -0.06 -7.97
C ASN A 68 0.84 -0.17 -6.54
N VAL A 69 0.12 0.31 -5.52
CA VAL A 69 0.50 0.13 -4.12
C VAL A 69 0.61 -1.36 -3.75
N VAL A 70 -0.39 -2.17 -4.13
CA VAL A 70 -0.37 -3.61 -3.87
C VAL A 70 0.81 -4.28 -4.59
N ALA A 71 1.04 -3.94 -5.86
CA ALA A 71 2.16 -4.47 -6.64
C ALA A 71 3.53 -4.12 -6.02
N ARG A 72 3.71 -2.89 -5.56
CA ARG A 72 4.95 -2.43 -4.91
C ARG A 72 5.21 -3.13 -3.59
N ILE A 73 4.18 -3.34 -2.78
CA ILE A 73 4.30 -4.11 -1.54
C ILE A 73 4.65 -5.57 -1.86
N PHE A 74 4.01 -6.17 -2.86
CA PHE A 74 4.35 -7.52 -3.31
C PHE A 74 5.82 -7.63 -3.73
N GLU A 75 6.31 -6.70 -4.56
CA GLU A 75 7.73 -6.64 -4.97
C GLU A 75 8.67 -6.59 -3.77
N ARG A 76 8.40 -5.71 -2.80
CA ARG A 76 9.24 -5.60 -1.59
C ARG A 76 9.23 -6.85 -0.74
N LEU A 77 8.07 -7.48 -0.57
CA LEU A 77 7.99 -8.74 0.18
C LEU A 77 8.72 -9.88 -0.53
N ARG A 78 8.70 -9.91 -1.86
CA ARG A 78 9.51 -10.85 -2.65
C ARG A 78 11.02 -10.56 -2.52
N ASP A 79 11.43 -9.30 -2.49
CA ASP A 79 12.84 -8.94 -2.30
C ASP A 79 13.34 -9.31 -0.89
N ILE A 80 12.48 -9.21 0.12
CA ILE A 80 12.78 -9.64 1.51
C ILE A 80 12.79 -11.17 1.63
N ASP A 81 11.77 -11.84 1.08
CA ASP A 81 11.60 -13.30 1.10
C ASP A 81 11.32 -13.83 -0.32
N PRO A 82 12.37 -14.17 -1.10
CA PRO A 82 12.23 -14.65 -2.47
C PRO A 82 11.44 -15.95 -2.61
N ALA A 83 11.36 -16.76 -1.53
CA ALA A 83 10.55 -17.96 -1.51
C ALA A 83 9.05 -17.66 -1.34
N LEU A 84 8.68 -16.39 -1.20
CA LEU A 84 7.32 -15.89 -0.98
C LEU A 84 6.66 -16.46 0.27
N GLY A 85 7.46 -16.84 1.27
CA GLY A 85 6.98 -17.37 2.54
C GLY A 85 6.12 -16.37 3.31
N LEU A 86 6.55 -15.11 3.38
CA LEU A 86 5.77 -13.99 3.94
C LEU A 86 4.46 -13.77 3.17
N TRP A 87 4.53 -13.69 1.83
CA TRP A 87 3.35 -13.46 0.99
C TRP A 87 2.29 -14.57 1.16
N ARG A 88 2.72 -15.83 1.24
CA ARG A 88 1.84 -16.98 1.47
C ARG A 88 1.10 -16.93 2.81
N GLN A 89 1.58 -16.15 3.79
CA GLN A 89 0.84 -15.94 5.04
C GLN A 89 -0.33 -14.97 4.87
N ILE A 90 -0.44 -14.23 3.76
CA ILE A 90 -1.55 -13.34 3.50
C ILE A 90 -2.72 -14.16 2.94
N ARG A 91 -3.71 -14.43 3.79
CA ARG A 91 -4.92 -15.13 3.38
C ARG A 91 -5.81 -14.24 2.53
N TYR A 92 -6.09 -13.02 2.99
CA TYR A 92 -6.94 -12.08 2.25
C TYR A 92 -6.40 -10.65 2.33
N LEU A 93 -6.58 -9.91 1.24
CA LEU A 93 -6.40 -8.46 1.17
C LEU A 93 -7.75 -7.80 1.44
N ARG A 94 -7.76 -6.83 2.35
CA ARG A 94 -8.94 -6.06 2.73
C ARG A 94 -9.01 -4.75 1.95
N ASN A 95 -9.15 -3.62 2.64
CA ASN A 95 -9.15 -2.31 2.01
C ASN A 95 -7.72 -1.83 1.75
N VAL A 96 -7.52 -1.20 0.60
CA VAL A 96 -6.33 -0.45 0.22
C VAL A 96 -6.54 1.03 0.56
N TRP A 97 -5.50 1.72 1.00
CA TRP A 97 -5.52 3.16 1.23
C TRP A 97 -4.28 3.83 0.64
N CYS A 98 -4.42 5.11 0.30
CA CYS A 98 -3.33 5.99 -0.14
C CYS A 98 -3.47 7.35 0.55
N GLY A 99 -2.51 7.74 1.38
CA GLY A 99 -2.56 8.97 2.18
C GLY A 99 -1.21 9.30 2.81
N GLY A 100 -1.17 9.46 4.13
CA GLY A 100 0.07 9.65 4.90
C GLY A 100 1.03 8.45 4.85
N SER A 101 0.49 7.28 4.56
CA SER A 101 1.14 6.05 4.11
C SER A 101 0.28 5.43 3.00
N ALA A 102 0.72 4.34 2.36
CA ALA A 102 -0.17 3.54 1.53
C ALA A 102 0.01 2.06 1.75
N GLY A 103 -1.08 1.33 1.82
CA GLY A 103 -1.02 -0.10 2.05
C GLY A 103 -2.38 -0.73 2.02
N PHE A 104 -2.48 -1.90 2.61
CA PHE A 104 -3.73 -2.63 2.72
C PHE A 104 -3.84 -3.35 4.05
N LYS A 105 -5.07 -3.45 4.55
CA LYS A 105 -5.39 -4.28 5.70
C LYS A 105 -5.37 -5.73 5.25
N VAL A 106 -5.00 -6.65 6.13
CA VAL A 106 -4.83 -8.07 5.77
C VAL A 106 -5.53 -9.00 6.73
N VAL A 107 -5.75 -10.22 6.26
CA VAL A 107 -5.99 -11.38 7.12
C VAL A 107 -4.81 -12.32 6.95
N TYR A 108 -4.09 -12.60 8.02
CA TYR A 108 -3.06 -13.62 8.00
C TYR A 108 -3.68 -15.02 8.12
N ALA A 109 -3.16 -15.98 7.37
CA ALA A 109 -3.53 -17.39 7.46
C ALA A 109 -3.14 -17.96 8.83
N GLU A 110 -1.88 -17.74 9.21
CA GLU A 110 -1.31 -18.14 10.49
C GLU A 110 -0.48 -16.98 11.08
N PRO A 111 -1.09 -16.10 11.91
CA PRO A 111 -0.39 -14.94 12.45
C PRO A 111 0.89 -15.30 13.21
N ALA A 112 0.92 -16.43 13.93
CA ALA A 112 2.11 -16.90 14.63
C ALA A 112 3.25 -17.26 13.65
N ALA A 113 2.94 -17.97 12.57
CA ALA A 113 3.90 -18.31 11.53
C ALA A 113 4.40 -17.06 10.78
N MET A 114 3.54 -16.04 10.59
CA MET A 114 3.95 -14.75 10.03
C MET A 114 5.00 -14.07 10.92
N ARG A 115 4.77 -14.02 12.24
CA ARG A 115 5.74 -13.43 13.18
C ARG A 115 7.07 -14.17 13.20
N GLU A 116 7.03 -15.51 13.28
CA GLU A 116 8.24 -16.34 13.26
C GLU A 116 9.06 -16.11 11.98
N ARG A 117 8.38 -16.05 10.82
CA ARG A 117 9.05 -15.73 9.55
C ARG A 117 9.66 -14.34 9.58
N LEU A 118 8.92 -13.32 10.02
CA LEU A 118 9.42 -11.95 10.09
C LEU A 118 10.63 -11.80 11.00
N ASP A 119 10.64 -12.47 12.15
CA ASP A 119 11.81 -12.50 13.04
C ASP A 119 13.03 -13.15 12.38
N GLY A 120 12.81 -14.14 11.52
CA GLY A 120 13.85 -14.80 10.73
C GLY A 120 14.45 -13.92 9.61
N GLN A 121 13.78 -12.85 9.18
CA GLN A 121 14.21 -12.03 8.04
C GLN A 121 15.21 -10.92 8.38
N LEU A 122 15.72 -10.88 9.61
CA LEU A 122 16.74 -9.90 10.02
C LEU A 122 18.10 -10.10 9.32
N ALA A 123 18.38 -11.32 8.87
CA ALA A 123 19.57 -11.68 8.11
C ALA A 123 19.33 -11.70 6.59
N GLY A 124 18.20 -11.14 6.12
CA GLY A 124 17.66 -11.19 4.75
C GLY A 124 18.60 -11.74 3.68
N THR A 125 18.28 -12.93 3.15
CA THR A 125 19.12 -13.65 2.18
C THR A 125 19.11 -13.02 0.77
N GLY A 126 18.21 -12.06 0.52
CA GLY A 126 18.02 -11.35 -0.77
C GLY A 126 18.44 -9.87 -0.78
N GLY A 127 19.08 -9.36 0.28
CA GLY A 127 19.62 -7.99 0.34
C GLY A 127 18.73 -6.94 1.02
N ARG A 128 17.41 -7.12 1.06
CA ARG A 128 16.52 -6.37 1.99
C ARG A 128 16.28 -7.20 3.25
N ARG A 129 16.34 -6.56 4.42
CA ARG A 129 16.08 -7.18 5.72
C ARG A 129 14.97 -6.44 6.45
N VAL A 130 14.20 -7.14 7.28
CA VAL A 130 13.25 -6.50 8.20
C VAL A 130 13.72 -6.67 9.64
N ALA A 131 13.46 -5.67 10.46
CA ALA A 131 13.72 -5.73 11.90
C ALA A 131 12.43 -5.43 12.65
N ARG A 132 12.31 -6.02 13.84
CA ARG A 132 11.18 -5.76 14.73
C ARG A 132 11.27 -4.35 15.29
N ASP A 133 10.16 -3.66 15.37
CA ASP A 133 10.07 -2.33 15.96
C ASP A 133 10.27 -2.35 17.49
N THR A 134 10.60 -1.19 18.04
CA THR A 134 10.48 -0.96 19.49
C THR A 134 9.03 -0.64 19.86
N VAL A 135 8.70 -0.56 21.16
CA VAL A 135 7.39 -0.06 21.62
C VAL A 135 7.04 1.28 20.98
N LEU A 136 8.03 2.17 20.81
CA LEU A 136 7.83 3.48 20.23
C LEU A 136 7.45 3.41 18.75
N GLY A 137 8.09 2.51 17.99
CA GLY A 137 7.79 2.33 16.56
C GLY A 137 6.45 1.65 16.29
N GLY A 138 6.04 0.73 17.18
CA GLY A 138 4.78 0.00 17.05
C GLY A 138 3.55 0.72 17.61
N ILE A 139 3.71 1.88 18.28
CA ILE A 139 2.63 2.52 19.05
C ILE A 139 1.46 2.97 18.17
N GLU A 140 1.73 3.31 16.91
CA GLU A 140 0.71 3.77 15.96
C GLU A 140 -0.20 2.64 15.45
N HIS A 141 0.19 1.39 15.67
CA HIS A 141 -0.58 0.18 15.32
C HIS A 141 -1.13 -0.54 16.56
N GLN A 142 -1.39 0.19 17.65
CA GLN A 142 -2.06 -0.35 18.84
C GLN A 142 -3.52 0.11 18.91
N ARG A 143 -4.35 -0.57 19.73
CA ARG A 143 -5.77 -0.21 19.86
C ARG A 143 -5.90 1.21 20.44
N GLY A 144 -6.69 2.05 19.77
CA GLY A 144 -6.96 3.43 20.22
C GLY A 144 -5.77 4.40 20.03
N ALA A 145 -5.10 4.30 18.88
CA ALA A 145 -3.79 4.90 18.58
C ALA A 145 -3.59 6.36 19.04
N LEU A 146 -2.36 6.60 19.52
CA LEU A 146 -1.79 7.72 20.29
C LEU A 146 -2.30 7.93 21.72
N LEU A 147 -3.51 8.43 21.95
CA LEU A 147 -3.90 8.93 23.29
C LEU A 147 -4.08 7.82 24.35
N GLY A 148 -4.72 6.71 23.97
CA GLY A 148 -4.94 5.58 24.88
C GLY A 148 -3.74 4.65 25.05
N ALA A 149 -2.83 4.66 24.06
CA ALA A 149 -1.64 3.82 24.00
C ALA A 149 -0.44 4.47 24.71
N LEU A 150 -0.24 5.80 24.61
CA LEU A 150 0.88 6.50 25.26
C LEU A 150 0.84 6.38 26.79
N ALA A 151 -0.34 6.57 27.41
CA ALA A 151 -0.50 6.45 28.86
C ALA A 151 -0.21 5.03 29.38
N ARG A 152 -0.56 3.99 28.60
CA ARG A 152 -0.33 2.57 28.95
C ARG A 152 1.08 2.09 28.59
N SER A 153 1.73 2.73 27.62
CA SER A 153 3.04 2.33 27.12
C SER A 153 4.19 3.03 27.83
N TRP A 154 3.95 4.06 28.65
CA TRP A 154 5.02 4.81 29.30
C TRP A 154 5.98 3.96 30.15
N PRO A 155 5.51 3.01 30.98
CA PRO A 155 6.40 2.10 31.71
C PRO A 155 7.19 1.16 30.78
N ALA A 156 6.56 0.67 29.71
CA ALA A 156 7.20 -0.18 28.71
C ALA A 156 8.22 0.58 27.84
N LEU A 157 7.97 1.85 27.53
CA LEU A 157 8.90 2.74 26.84
C LEU A 157 10.17 2.98 27.66
N LEU A 158 10.03 3.16 28.98
CA LEU A 158 11.16 3.34 29.90
C LEU A 158 11.90 2.03 30.22
N GLY A 159 11.24 0.88 30.07
CA GLY A 159 11.77 -0.43 30.42
C GLY A 159 12.15 -1.35 29.23
N GLY A 160 12.05 -0.87 27.98
CA GLY A 160 12.34 -1.69 26.80
C GLY A 160 11.33 -2.83 26.55
N GLY A 161 10.05 -2.60 26.84
CA GLY A 161 8.99 -3.60 26.70
C GLY A 161 8.61 -3.97 25.26
N GLU A 162 7.49 -4.68 25.10
CA GLU A 162 6.91 -5.05 23.81
C GLU A 162 5.56 -4.34 23.59
N PRO A 163 5.19 -4.05 22.35
CA PRO A 163 3.82 -3.67 22.01
C PRO A 163 2.78 -4.69 22.54
N LEU A 164 1.62 -4.17 22.96
CA LEU A 164 0.58 -4.96 23.62
C LEU A 164 -0.35 -5.67 22.63
N ASP A 165 -0.82 -4.93 21.62
CA ASP A 165 -1.91 -5.34 20.74
C ASP A 165 -1.41 -5.91 19.41
N ALA A 166 -0.32 -5.36 18.86
CA ALA A 166 0.26 -5.79 17.60
C ALA A 166 1.79 -5.71 17.64
N ASP A 167 2.46 -6.77 17.19
CA ASP A 167 3.88 -6.71 16.89
C ASP A 167 4.08 -6.10 15.50
N THR A 168 5.18 -5.36 15.32
CA THR A 168 5.45 -4.60 14.10
C THR A 168 6.89 -4.79 13.63
N TRP A 169 7.09 -4.80 12.31
CA TRP A 169 8.39 -4.94 11.66
C TRP A 169 8.53 -3.95 10.52
N ARG A 170 9.71 -3.37 10.37
CA ARG A 170 10.01 -2.47 9.25
C ARG A 170 11.18 -2.99 8.45
N GLU A 171 11.11 -2.75 7.16
CA GLU A 171 12.24 -2.90 6.26
C GLU A 171 13.36 -1.92 6.67
N VAL A 172 14.53 -2.49 6.89
CA VAL A 172 15.75 -1.73 7.19
C VAL A 172 16.42 -1.40 5.86
N HIS A 173 16.01 -0.27 5.31
CA HIS A 173 16.55 0.28 4.07
C HIS A 173 17.36 1.56 4.33
N GLU A 174 17.76 2.26 3.26
CA GLU A 174 18.34 3.59 3.39
C GLU A 174 17.36 4.54 4.11
N PRO A 175 17.84 5.39 5.04
CA PRO A 175 17.00 6.37 5.72
C PRO A 175 16.25 7.28 4.74
N ASP A 176 15.07 7.76 5.12
CA ASP A 176 14.26 8.71 4.34
C ASP A 176 13.80 8.18 2.96
N GLN A 177 14.01 6.89 2.69
CA GLN A 177 13.43 6.18 1.56
C GLN A 177 12.12 5.51 1.96
N GLU A 178 11.35 5.15 0.94
CA GLU A 178 10.19 4.32 1.14
C GLU A 178 10.61 2.94 1.69
N ALA A 179 9.87 2.43 2.68
CA ALA A 179 10.09 1.13 3.30
C ALA A 179 8.75 0.43 3.57
N VAL A 180 8.74 -0.91 3.57
CA VAL A 180 7.57 -1.66 4.02
C VAL A 180 7.52 -1.78 5.55
N HIS A 181 6.34 -1.60 6.10
CA HIS A 181 5.98 -1.79 7.50
C HIS A 181 4.90 -2.87 7.58
N LEU A 182 5.12 -3.86 8.43
CA LEU A 182 4.27 -5.03 8.62
C LEU A 182 3.77 -5.07 10.05
N CYS A 183 2.46 -5.19 10.21
CA CYS A 183 1.79 -5.22 11.51
C CYS A 183 1.03 -6.53 11.67
N VAL A 184 1.20 -7.21 12.80
CA VAL A 184 0.54 -8.47 13.12
C VAL A 184 -0.06 -8.42 14.53
N GLY A 185 -1.39 -8.44 14.61
CA GLY A 185 -2.13 -8.45 15.86
C GLY A 185 -1.86 -9.69 16.72
N LYS A 186 -1.90 -9.50 18.04
CA LYS A 186 -1.55 -10.52 19.05
C LYS A 186 -2.77 -11.14 19.71
N ILE A 187 -3.82 -10.35 19.95
CA ILE A 187 -4.94 -10.72 20.83
C ILE A 187 -6.23 -10.93 20.03
N GLU A 188 -6.85 -12.09 20.23
CA GLU A 188 -8.18 -12.41 19.67
C GLU A 188 -9.34 -11.88 20.54
N PRO A 189 -10.47 -11.46 19.93
CA PRO A 189 -10.65 -11.25 18.49
C PRO A 189 -9.77 -10.08 18.01
N ARG A 190 -9.03 -10.29 16.91
CA ARG A 190 -8.17 -9.25 16.32
C ARG A 190 -8.98 -8.23 15.52
N PRO A 191 -8.97 -6.94 15.90
CA PRO A 191 -9.54 -5.88 15.10
C PRO A 191 -8.80 -5.75 13.76
N PRO A 192 -9.51 -5.48 12.64
CA PRO A 192 -8.91 -5.33 11.31
C PRO A 192 -7.79 -4.29 11.24
N GLU A 193 -7.85 -3.26 12.08
CA GLU A 193 -6.87 -2.17 12.07
C GLU A 193 -5.46 -2.58 12.54
N LEU A 194 -5.32 -3.72 13.23
CA LEU A 194 -4.04 -4.20 13.76
C LEU A 194 -3.24 -5.07 12.77
N ASP A 195 -3.91 -5.62 11.76
CA ASP A 195 -3.31 -6.48 10.74
C ASP A 195 -3.20 -5.71 9.44
N ASP A 196 -2.02 -5.19 9.13
CA ASP A 196 -1.80 -4.42 7.93
C ASP A 196 -0.37 -4.47 7.41
N ILE A 197 -0.23 -4.15 6.12
CA ILE A 197 1.06 -4.03 5.45
C ILE A 197 1.02 -2.74 4.64
N HIS A 198 2.00 -1.87 4.83
CA HIS A 198 2.02 -0.58 4.18
C HIS A 198 3.42 -0.05 3.91
N LEU A 199 3.47 0.95 3.06
CA LEU A 199 4.65 1.72 2.70
C LEU A 199 4.69 2.99 3.54
N ASP A 200 5.77 3.13 4.29
CA ASP A 200 6.17 4.42 4.86
C ASP A 200 6.85 5.21 3.76
N TRP A 201 6.40 6.43 3.46
CA TRP A 201 7.03 7.24 2.41
C TRP A 201 8.46 7.63 2.75
N ARG A 202 8.71 7.88 4.03
CA ARG A 202 10.04 8.13 4.60
C ARG A 202 10.15 7.28 5.85
N SER A 203 10.89 6.19 5.76
CA SER A 203 11.12 5.31 6.90
C SER A 203 11.90 6.05 7.99
N PRO A 204 11.45 6.00 9.26
CA PRO A 204 12.19 6.57 10.39
C PRO A 204 13.36 5.70 10.85
N VAL A 205 13.52 4.51 10.26
CA VAL A 205 14.56 3.52 10.63
C VAL A 205 15.90 3.91 10.02
N VAL A 206 16.92 4.06 10.86
CA VAL A 206 18.31 4.40 10.49
C VAL A 206 19.28 3.22 10.71
N GLY A 207 18.76 2.05 11.01
CA GLY A 207 19.54 0.83 11.19
C GLY A 207 18.91 -0.13 12.19
N VAL A 208 19.73 -1.05 12.68
CA VAL A 208 19.37 -2.05 13.69
C VAL A 208 20.23 -1.83 14.92
N ASP A 209 19.63 -1.87 16.09
CA ASP A 209 20.35 -1.92 17.36
C ASP A 209 20.95 -3.32 17.56
N GLU A 210 22.26 -3.43 17.74
CA GLU A 210 22.96 -4.72 17.79
C GLU A 210 22.59 -5.57 19.00
N ALA A 211 22.35 -4.93 20.15
CA ALA A 211 22.06 -5.60 21.41
C ALA A 211 20.65 -6.19 21.43
N THR A 212 19.67 -5.43 20.93
CA THR A 212 18.25 -5.80 20.97
C THR A 212 17.75 -6.41 19.67
N ARG A 213 18.53 -6.30 18.57
CA ARG A 213 18.17 -6.75 17.22
C ARG A 213 16.91 -6.08 16.67
N ARG A 214 16.58 -4.87 17.17
CA ARG A 214 15.40 -4.07 16.78
C ARG A 214 15.73 -2.90 15.89
N CYS A 215 14.71 -2.29 15.29
CA CYS A 215 14.81 -1.03 14.59
C CYS A 215 15.44 0.06 15.48
N ARG A 216 16.44 0.76 14.93
CA ARG A 216 16.99 1.98 15.49
C ARG A 216 16.41 3.17 14.75
N TYR A 217 15.86 4.15 15.47
CA TYR A 217 15.17 5.31 14.87
C TYR A 217 16.01 6.57 14.90
N GLY A 218 15.91 7.38 13.84
CA GLY A 218 16.47 8.74 13.81
C GLY A 218 15.44 9.75 14.31
N LEU A 219 15.72 10.45 15.41
CA LEU A 219 14.75 11.33 16.09
C LEU A 219 14.05 12.33 15.16
N LEU A 220 14.80 13.07 14.34
CA LEU A 220 14.24 14.05 13.41
C LEU A 220 13.38 13.39 12.32
N ILE A 221 13.80 12.23 11.81
CA ILE A 221 13.08 11.48 10.79
C ILE A 221 11.80 10.89 11.38
N SER A 222 11.81 10.45 12.65
CA SER A 222 10.61 10.01 13.36
C SER A 222 9.56 11.11 13.51
N VAL A 223 9.97 12.36 13.76
CA VAL A 223 9.02 13.49 13.81
C VAL A 223 8.42 13.76 12.44
N VAL A 224 9.24 13.74 11.38
CA VAL A 224 8.76 13.88 9.99
C VAL A 224 7.76 12.76 9.69
N HIS A 225 8.16 11.50 9.87
CA HIS A 225 7.32 10.33 9.65
C HIS A 225 5.97 10.44 10.38
N TRP A 226 5.97 10.83 11.66
CA TRP A 226 4.74 11.05 12.43
C TRP A 226 3.84 12.12 11.80
N LEU A 227 4.40 13.25 11.36
CA LEU A 227 3.67 14.30 10.66
C LEU A 227 3.10 13.80 9.32
N GLN A 228 3.84 12.96 8.59
CA GLN A 228 3.35 12.37 7.34
C GLN A 228 2.18 11.42 7.61
N ALA A 229 2.35 10.49 8.54
CA ALA A 229 1.33 9.52 8.91
C ALA A 229 0.05 10.21 9.42
N ARG A 230 0.19 11.27 10.23
CA ARG A 230 -0.94 11.94 10.88
C ARG A 230 -1.68 12.95 10.01
N PHE A 231 -0.95 13.69 9.18
CA PHE A 231 -1.46 14.84 8.44
C PHE A 231 -1.28 14.75 6.91
N GLY A 232 -0.63 13.70 6.41
CA GLY A 232 -0.33 13.55 4.99
C GLY A 232 0.74 14.50 4.46
N LEU A 233 1.49 15.18 5.34
CA LEU A 233 2.54 16.11 4.94
C LEU A 233 3.66 15.38 4.21
N GLY A 234 4.10 15.92 3.08
CA GLY A 234 5.19 15.32 2.28
C GLY A 234 4.87 13.96 1.66
N LYS A 235 3.59 13.56 1.57
CA LYS A 235 3.20 12.38 0.78
C LYS A 235 3.65 12.56 -0.68
N PRO A 236 4.10 11.51 -1.37
CA PRO A 236 4.51 11.61 -2.76
C PRO A 236 3.32 11.97 -3.64
N VAL A 237 3.61 12.53 -4.82
CA VAL A 237 2.61 12.64 -5.89
C VAL A 237 2.34 11.23 -6.41
N PHE A 238 1.06 10.87 -6.51
CA PHE A 238 0.62 9.62 -7.12
C PHE A 238 0.36 9.86 -8.60
N PRO A 239 1.28 9.53 -9.51
CA PRO A 239 1.18 9.93 -10.91
C PRO A 239 -0.10 9.40 -11.57
N PHE A 240 -0.48 8.15 -11.25
CA PHE A 240 -1.72 7.55 -11.77
C PHE A 240 -2.96 8.36 -11.42
N GLN A 241 -3.15 8.63 -10.12
CA GLN A 241 -4.27 9.43 -9.62
C GLN A 241 -4.25 10.84 -10.21
N ARG A 242 -3.08 11.49 -10.22
CA ARG A 242 -2.94 12.87 -10.69
C ARG A 242 -3.30 13.01 -12.17
N ILE A 243 -2.83 12.09 -13.01
CA ILE A 243 -3.17 12.09 -14.45
C ILE A 243 -4.67 11.83 -14.64
N ASP A 244 -5.25 10.84 -13.94
CA ASP A 244 -6.68 10.53 -14.05
C ASP A 244 -7.57 11.71 -13.60
N GLU A 245 -7.18 12.43 -12.53
CA GLU A 245 -7.85 13.65 -12.07
C GLU A 245 -7.81 14.78 -13.11
N GLU A 246 -6.66 15.01 -13.75
CA GLU A 246 -6.52 16.03 -14.79
C GLU A 246 -7.31 15.69 -16.05
N LEU A 247 -7.29 14.42 -16.47
CA LEU A 247 -8.12 13.93 -17.57
C LEU A 247 -9.62 14.12 -17.30
N ALA A 248 -10.06 13.86 -16.06
CA ALA A 248 -11.44 14.07 -15.65
C ALA A 248 -11.80 15.57 -15.68
N ALA A 249 -10.99 16.43 -15.06
CA ALA A 249 -11.23 17.87 -15.01
C ALA A 249 -11.30 18.54 -16.39
N LEU A 250 -10.47 18.08 -17.34
CA LEU A 250 -10.46 18.62 -18.70
C LEU A 250 -11.59 18.08 -19.58
N SER A 251 -12.08 16.85 -19.33
CA SER A 251 -13.25 16.32 -20.06
C SER A 251 -14.53 17.14 -19.85
N GLU A 252 -14.62 17.87 -18.73
CA GLU A 252 -15.71 18.79 -18.42
C GLU A 252 -15.59 20.12 -19.17
N ARG A 253 -14.37 20.49 -19.59
CA ARG A 253 -14.07 21.71 -20.35
C ARG A 253 -14.19 21.38 -21.85
N ARG A 254 -15.36 21.64 -22.44
CA ARG A 254 -15.84 21.27 -23.80
C ARG A 254 -14.92 21.46 -25.04
N ARG A 255 -13.66 21.86 -24.92
CA ARG A 255 -12.66 21.89 -26.01
C ARG A 255 -11.51 20.94 -25.69
N GLU A 256 -11.67 19.67 -26.00
CA GLU A 256 -10.54 18.75 -26.04
C GLU A 256 -9.75 19.02 -27.33
N ALA A 257 -8.55 19.62 -27.21
CA ALA A 257 -7.62 19.67 -28.32
C ALA A 257 -7.27 18.24 -28.77
N ALA A 258 -7.11 17.99 -30.07
CA ALA A 258 -6.83 16.64 -30.61
C ALA A 258 -5.64 15.95 -29.94
N ALA A 259 -4.63 16.73 -29.52
CA ALA A 259 -3.49 16.24 -28.75
C ALA A 259 -3.89 15.66 -27.38
N TRP A 260 -4.83 16.30 -26.67
CA TRP A 260 -5.30 15.84 -25.36
C TRP A 260 -6.09 14.53 -25.47
N ALA A 261 -6.98 14.42 -26.46
CA ALA A 261 -7.69 13.18 -26.72
C ALA A 261 -6.74 12.01 -27.06
N ALA A 262 -5.69 12.29 -27.84
CA ALA A 262 -4.65 11.31 -28.16
C ALA A 262 -3.85 10.89 -26.92
N PHE A 263 -3.46 11.84 -26.05
CA PHE A 263 -2.81 11.53 -24.78
C PHE A 263 -3.71 10.66 -23.89
N ALA A 264 -4.97 11.04 -23.71
CA ALA A 264 -5.94 10.32 -22.89
C ALA A 264 -6.12 8.86 -23.36
N ALA A 265 -6.17 8.63 -24.68
CA ALA A 265 -6.27 7.30 -25.25
C ALA A 265 -5.02 6.45 -24.93
N ARG A 266 -3.81 6.98 -25.17
CA ARG A 266 -2.56 6.27 -24.86
C ARG A 266 -2.42 5.97 -23.36
N TRP A 267 -2.80 6.92 -22.51
CA TRP A 267 -2.77 6.75 -21.07
C TRP A 267 -3.72 5.64 -20.61
N ARG A 268 -4.95 5.62 -21.13
CA ARG A 268 -5.94 4.57 -20.82
C ARG A 268 -5.39 3.17 -21.09
N ASP A 269 -4.66 3.01 -22.19
CA ASP A 269 -4.05 1.73 -22.58
C ASP A 269 -2.81 1.38 -21.73
N ALA A 270 -2.01 2.38 -21.35
CA ALA A 270 -0.75 2.17 -20.64
C ALA A 270 -0.92 2.00 -19.12
N ARG A 271 -1.84 2.75 -18.49
CA ARG A 271 -1.89 2.94 -17.03
C ARG A 271 -1.97 1.65 -16.23
N TRP A 272 -2.69 0.65 -16.73
CA TRP A 272 -2.85 -0.63 -16.04
C TRP A 272 -1.58 -1.47 -16.09
N THR A 273 -0.95 -1.55 -17.26
CA THR A 273 0.34 -2.24 -17.43
C THR A 273 1.41 -1.60 -16.55
N LEU A 274 1.43 -0.27 -16.50
CA LEU A 274 2.32 0.47 -15.60
C LEU A 274 2.00 0.20 -14.13
N ALA A 275 0.72 0.23 -13.72
CA ALA A 275 0.34 -0.03 -12.33
C ALA A 275 0.81 -1.42 -11.85
N MET A 276 0.68 -2.46 -12.70
CA MET A 276 1.08 -3.83 -12.39
C MET A 276 2.60 -4.03 -12.26
N ARG A 277 3.43 -3.16 -12.88
CA ARG A 277 4.90 -3.17 -12.79
C ARG A 277 5.46 -2.50 -11.53
N GLY A 278 4.61 -2.33 -10.51
CA GLY A 278 4.96 -1.78 -9.20
C GLY A 278 5.90 -0.57 -9.25
N SER A 279 7.11 -0.71 -8.71
CA SER A 279 8.05 0.40 -8.52
C SER A 279 8.63 0.92 -9.83
N GLU A 280 8.81 0.04 -10.81
CA GLU A 280 9.27 0.42 -12.15
C GLU A 280 8.20 1.21 -12.89
N GLY A 281 6.96 0.70 -12.89
CA GLY A 281 5.84 1.37 -13.54
C GLY A 281 5.48 2.70 -12.89
N ALA A 282 5.61 2.82 -11.57
CA ALA A 282 5.44 4.10 -10.86
C ALA A 282 6.47 5.15 -11.31
N ARG A 283 7.75 4.75 -11.47
CA ARG A 283 8.80 5.66 -11.98
C ARG A 283 8.54 6.09 -13.42
N GLU A 284 8.11 5.16 -14.28
CA GLU A 284 7.76 5.48 -15.66
C GLU A 284 6.54 6.41 -15.74
N ALA A 285 5.53 6.21 -14.90
CA ALA A 285 4.34 7.06 -14.83
C ALA A 285 4.65 8.52 -14.43
N VAL A 286 5.78 8.80 -13.76
CA VAL A 286 6.23 10.18 -13.54
C VAL A 286 6.56 10.89 -14.85
N GLY A 287 7.09 10.17 -15.85
CA GLY A 287 7.29 10.71 -17.20
C GLY A 287 5.98 11.10 -17.88
N TRP A 288 4.96 10.26 -17.75
CA TRP A 288 3.60 10.54 -18.24
C TRP A 288 2.97 11.75 -17.55
N LEU A 289 3.20 11.90 -16.24
CA LEU A 289 2.71 13.04 -15.49
C LEU A 289 3.35 14.34 -15.99
N ARG A 290 4.66 14.34 -16.24
CA ARG A 290 5.35 15.52 -16.80
C ARG A 290 4.82 15.89 -18.19
N GLU A 291 4.53 14.90 -19.03
CA GLU A 291 3.90 15.14 -20.33
C GLU A 291 2.50 15.77 -20.16
N CYS A 292 1.69 15.21 -19.26
CA CYS A 292 0.36 15.73 -18.90
C CYS A 292 0.42 17.19 -18.44
N GLU A 293 1.32 17.51 -17.51
CA GLU A 293 1.51 18.86 -16.97
C GLU A 293 1.96 19.85 -18.05
N ALA A 294 2.88 19.46 -18.93
CA ALA A 294 3.33 20.30 -20.04
C ALA A 294 2.19 20.63 -21.02
N MET A 295 1.31 19.67 -21.29
CA MET A 295 0.13 19.89 -22.14
C MET A 295 -0.88 20.84 -21.50
N ILE A 296 -1.05 20.79 -20.17
CA ILE A 296 -1.90 21.71 -19.42
C ILE A 296 -1.34 23.14 -19.52
N SER A 297 -0.05 23.32 -19.24
CA SER A 297 0.59 24.64 -19.32
C SER A 297 0.49 25.26 -20.72
N ALA A 298 0.68 24.46 -21.78
CA ALA A 298 0.56 24.93 -23.16
C ALA A 298 -0.86 25.39 -23.53
N GLN A 299 -1.90 24.91 -22.84
CA GLN A 299 -3.29 25.36 -23.04
C GLN A 299 -3.60 26.65 -22.28
N GLU A 300 -2.91 26.92 -21.17
CA GLU A 300 -3.09 28.16 -20.39
C GLU A 300 -2.39 29.36 -21.04
N GLU A 301 -1.35 29.11 -21.87
CA GLU A 301 -0.62 30.14 -22.61
C GLU A 301 -1.25 30.51 -23.97
N ALA A 302 -2.24 29.74 -24.45
CA ALA A 302 -2.88 29.88 -25.76
C ALA A 302 -4.26 30.58 -25.71
#